data_AF-G3RLJ4-F1
#
_entry.id   AF-G3RLJ4-F1
#
_cell.length_a   1.000
_cell.length_b   1.000
_cell.length_c   1.000
_cell.angle_alpha   90.00
_cell.angle_beta   90.00
_cell.angle_gamma   90.00
#
_symmetry.space_group_name_H-M   'P 1'
#
loop_
_entity.id
_entity.type
_entity.pdbx_description
1 polymer ?
#
loop_
_entity_poly.entity_id
_entity_poly.type
_entity_poly.pdbx_seq_one_letter_code
_entity_poly.pdbx_strand_id
1 'polypeptide(L)'
;SIMPLRVIQVVKSIYNVGAKNYRHLCAVYYNKNPGFEIIHGLLDRIMQLLDVPPGEDKGGYVIKASEGPAFFPGRCAEIFARGQSVGKLGVLHPDVITKFELTMPCSSLEINIGPFL
;
A
#
# COMPACT_ATOMS: atom_id res chain seq x y z
N SER A 1 -1.39 21.73 16.62
CA SER A 1 -0.84 20.37 16.59
C SER A 1 -1.51 19.64 15.44
N ILE A 2 -0.84 19.53 14.29
CA ILE A 2 -1.44 18.99 13.06
C ILE A 2 -1.58 17.48 13.25
N MET A 3 -2.82 17.02 13.30
CA MET A 3 -3.22 15.64 13.45
C MET A 3 -2.66 14.83 12.27
N PRO A 4 -2.08 13.63 12.47
CA PRO A 4 -1.66 12.80 11.35
C PRO A 4 -2.90 12.42 10.55
N LEU A 5 -2.98 12.87 9.30
CA LEU A 5 -4.03 12.45 8.38
C LEU A 5 -3.81 10.94 8.11
N ARG A 6 -4.61 10.09 8.74
CA ARG A 6 -4.68 8.66 8.44
C ARG A 6 -5.87 8.46 7.52
N VAL A 7 -5.65 8.58 6.22
CA VAL A 7 -6.69 8.29 5.23
C VAL A 7 -6.59 6.81 4.91
N ILE A 8 -7.54 6.02 5.42
CA ILE A 8 -7.81 4.65 4.95
C ILE A 8 -8.97 4.80 3.96
N GLN A 9 -8.69 4.70 2.68
CA GLN A 9 -9.71 4.76 1.64
C GLN A 9 -9.85 3.37 1.04
N VAL A 10 -11.02 2.76 1.23
CA VAL A 10 -11.39 1.54 0.48
C VAL A 10 -11.91 2.01 -0.87
N VAL A 11 -11.05 1.99 -1.89
CA VAL A 11 -11.41 2.40 -3.25
C VAL A 11 -11.98 1.20 -3.99
N LYS A 12 -13.25 1.31 -4.39
CA LYS A 12 -13.91 0.33 -5.26
C LYS A 12 -13.71 0.78 -6.71
N SER A 13 -12.78 0.15 -7.43
CA SER A 13 -12.54 0.46 -8.85
C SER A 13 -13.68 -0.12 -9.70
N ILE A 14 -14.51 0.75 -10.28
CA ILE A 14 -15.61 0.38 -11.19
C ILE A 14 -15.30 0.88 -12.60
N TYR A 15 -15.00 -0.03 -13.53
CA TYR A 15 -14.92 0.27 -14.96
C TYR A 15 -16.10 -0.40 -15.67
N ASN A 16 -16.97 0.40 -16.27
CA ASN A 16 -18.29 0.00 -16.77
C ASN A 16 -18.20 -0.51 -18.21
N VAL A 17 -18.01 -1.83 -18.39
CA VAL A 17 -18.47 -2.73 -19.49
C VAL A 17 -17.83 -4.12 -19.28
N GLY A 18 -18.52 -5.09 -18.67
CA GLY A 18 -17.91 -6.41 -18.34
C GLY A 18 -16.96 -6.40 -17.13
N ALA A 19 -17.29 -5.62 -16.11
CA ALA A 19 -16.45 -5.30 -14.96
C ALA A 19 -16.15 -6.49 -14.01
N LYS A 20 -14.88 -6.67 -13.64
CA LYS A 20 -14.50 -7.41 -12.42
C LYS A 20 -14.34 -6.43 -11.26
N ASN A 21 -14.98 -6.74 -10.15
CA ASN A 21 -14.94 -5.92 -8.94
C ASN A 21 -13.73 -6.34 -8.10
N TYR A 22 -12.76 -5.43 -7.94
CA TYR A 22 -11.59 -5.66 -7.09
C TYR A 22 -11.74 -4.85 -5.81
N ARG A 23 -11.43 -5.49 -4.67
CA ARG A 23 -11.49 -4.86 -3.35
C ARG A 23 -10.08 -4.40 -3.00
N HIS A 24 -9.78 -3.13 -3.22
CA HIS A 24 -8.51 -2.53 -2.84
C HIS A 24 -8.64 -1.83 -1.50
N LEU A 25 -7.76 -2.17 -0.57
CA LEU A 25 -7.52 -1.42 0.65
C LEU A 25 -6.33 -0.51 0.38
N CYS A 26 -6.58 0.80 0.43
CA CYS A 26 -5.56 1.82 0.27
C CYS A 26 -5.40 2.61 1.57
N ALA A 27 -4.17 2.87 1.98
CA ALA A 27 -3.86 3.72 3.11
C ALA A 27 -2.75 4.70 2.76
N VAL A 28 -2.89 5.92 3.23
CA VAL A 28 -1.91 6.98 3.01
C VAL A 28 -1.50 7.58 4.35
N TYR A 29 -0.20 7.71 4.54
CA TYR A 29 0.41 8.36 5.69
C TYR A 29 1.11 9.64 5.24
N TYR A 30 0.64 10.76 5.77
CA TYR A 30 1.12 12.09 5.42
C TYR A 30 1.62 12.82 6.68
N ASN A 31 2.93 13.02 6.78
CA ASN A 31 3.56 13.65 7.94
C ASN A 31 4.92 14.26 7.58
N LYS A 32 5.55 14.98 8.51
CA LYS A 32 6.90 15.56 8.36
C LYS A 32 7.97 14.53 7.96
N ASN A 33 7.81 13.30 8.41
CA ASN A 33 8.63 12.16 8.00
C ASN A 33 7.77 11.20 7.16
N PRO A 34 8.32 10.58 6.10
CA PRO A 34 7.57 9.68 5.23
C PRO A 34 6.95 8.49 5.97
N GLY A 35 7.54 8.01 7.07
CA GLY A 35 6.94 6.99 7.93
C GLY A 35 6.71 5.66 7.21
N PHE A 36 7.71 5.19 6.45
CA PHE A 36 7.66 3.90 5.76
C PHE A 36 7.38 2.76 6.75
N GLU A 37 7.96 2.84 7.95
CA GLU A 37 7.79 1.89 9.04
C GLU A 37 6.33 1.84 9.54
N ILE A 38 5.61 2.96 9.47
CA ILE A 38 4.21 3.05 9.90
C ILE A 38 3.30 2.34 8.90
N ILE A 39 3.53 2.58 7.61
CA ILE A 39 2.79 1.89 6.54
C ILE A 39 3.13 0.39 6.52
N HIS A 40 4.39 0.02 6.73
CA HIS A 40 4.80 -1.37 6.86
C HIS A 40 4.10 -2.05 8.06
N GLY A 41 4.11 -1.41 9.24
CA GLY A 41 3.41 -1.95 10.41
C GLY A 41 1.89 -2.04 10.22
N LEU A 42 1.30 -1.13 9.43
CA LEU A 42 -0.10 -1.21 9.03
C LEU A 42 -0.37 -2.44 8.14
N LEU A 43 0.50 -2.70 7.16
CA LEU A 43 0.44 -3.90 6.33
C LEU A 43 0.53 -5.18 7.18
N ASP A 44 1.52 -5.26 8.09
CA ASP A 44 1.69 -6.41 8.98
C ASP A 44 0.43 -6.66 9.81
N ARG A 45 -0.19 -5.58 10.32
CA ARG A 45 -1.45 -5.66 11.06
C ARG A 45 -2.61 -6.15 10.19
N ILE A 46 -2.71 -5.70 8.94
CA ILE A 46 -3.77 -6.14 8.02
C ILE A 46 -3.58 -7.61 7.66
N MET A 47 -2.36 -8.04 7.33
CA MET A 47 -2.06 -9.44 7.03
C MET A 47 -2.37 -10.35 8.22
N GLN A 48 -2.07 -9.91 9.43
CA GLN A 48 -2.46 -10.62 10.66
C GLN A 48 -3.98 -10.75 10.80
N LEU A 49 -4.75 -9.69 10.49
CA LEU A 49 -6.22 -9.73 10.53
C LEU A 49 -6.82 -10.63 9.44
N LEU A 50 -6.11 -10.81 8.33
CA LEU A 50 -6.48 -11.71 7.23
C LEU A 50 -5.96 -13.14 7.44
N ASP A 51 -5.35 -13.45 8.58
CA ASP A 51 -4.75 -14.75 8.93
C ASP A 51 -3.69 -15.22 7.91
N VAL A 52 -2.90 -14.26 7.40
CA VAL A 52 -1.81 -14.51 6.44
C VAL A 52 -0.48 -14.37 7.17
N PRO A 53 0.25 -15.48 7.43
CA PRO A 53 1.54 -15.40 8.10
C PRO A 53 2.60 -14.76 7.18
N PRO A 54 3.65 -14.13 7.73
CA PRO A 54 4.81 -13.75 6.92
C PRO A 54 5.59 -15.00 6.46
N GLY A 55 6.14 -14.95 5.24
CA GLY A 55 7.00 -16.00 4.66
C GLY A 55 6.36 -16.75 3.48
N GLU A 56 7.18 -17.40 2.66
CA GLU A 56 6.72 -18.12 1.46
C GLU A 56 6.18 -19.54 1.76
N ASP A 57 6.56 -20.13 2.89
CA ASP A 57 6.43 -21.59 3.14
C ASP A 57 4.99 -22.11 3.35
N LYS A 58 4.04 -21.25 3.77
CA LYS A 58 2.67 -21.66 4.14
C LYS A 58 1.57 -20.85 3.45
N GLY A 59 1.83 -20.33 2.25
CA GLY A 59 0.90 -19.42 1.58
C GLY A 59 0.82 -18.06 2.28
N GLY A 60 1.92 -17.67 2.93
CA GLY A 60 2.06 -16.39 3.58
C GLY A 60 2.30 -15.24 2.60
N TYR A 61 2.68 -14.10 3.15
CA TYR A 61 3.06 -12.92 2.39
C TYR A 61 4.55 -12.59 2.51
N VAL A 62 5.10 -12.01 1.46
CA VAL A 62 6.47 -11.49 1.41
C VAL A 62 6.48 -10.12 0.74
N ILE A 63 7.44 -9.31 1.15
CA ILE A 63 7.64 -7.96 0.63
C ILE A 63 8.96 -7.98 -0.14
N LYS A 64 8.90 -7.64 -1.43
CA LYS A 64 10.07 -7.61 -2.31
C LYS A 64 10.32 -6.16 -2.72
N ALA A 65 11.57 -5.71 -2.61
CA ALA A 65 11.94 -4.39 -3.10
C ALA A 65 11.57 -4.28 -4.60
N SER A 66 10.89 -3.20 -4.95
CA SER A 66 10.38 -2.97 -6.30
C SER A 66 10.52 -1.50 -6.63
N GLU A 67 10.43 -1.16 -7.91
CA GLU A 67 10.52 0.22 -8.37
C GLU A 67 9.21 0.65 -9.02
N GLY A 68 8.93 1.94 -8.95
CA GLY A 68 7.76 2.50 -9.61
C GLY A 68 7.93 4.01 -9.83
N PRO A 69 7.44 4.55 -10.95
CA PRO A 69 7.62 5.97 -11.29
C PRO A 69 6.89 6.92 -10.34
N ALA A 70 5.88 6.43 -9.62
CA ALA A 70 5.15 7.18 -8.62
C ALA A 70 5.85 7.22 -7.25
N PHE A 71 6.90 6.41 -7.06
CA PHE A 71 7.57 6.21 -5.77
C PHE A 71 9.01 6.70 -5.79
N PHE A 72 9.53 6.99 -4.61
CA PHE A 72 10.93 7.33 -4.43
C PHE A 72 11.81 6.08 -4.63
N PRO A 73 12.87 6.14 -5.47
CA PRO A 73 13.76 5.00 -5.73
C PRO A 73 14.33 4.39 -4.44
N GLY A 74 14.32 3.06 -4.34
CA GLY A 74 14.76 2.34 -3.14
C GLY A 74 13.81 2.44 -1.92
N ARG A 75 12.68 3.13 -2.04
CA ARG A 75 11.64 3.26 -1.00
C ARG A 75 10.28 2.78 -1.51
N CYS A 76 10.31 1.73 -2.32
CA CYS A 76 9.15 1.06 -2.86
C CYS A 76 9.31 -0.45 -2.70
N ALA A 77 8.22 -1.12 -2.42
CA ALA A 77 8.16 -2.55 -2.28
C ALA A 77 6.83 -3.10 -2.77
N GLU A 78 6.88 -4.30 -3.32
CA GLU A 78 5.75 -5.03 -3.84
C GLU A 78 5.43 -6.20 -2.92
N ILE A 79 4.15 -6.39 -2.68
CA ILE A 79 3.62 -7.32 -1.71
C ILE A 79 3.13 -8.53 -2.48
N PHE A 80 3.73 -9.68 -2.21
CA PHE A 80 3.32 -10.96 -2.74
C PHE A 80 2.66 -11.76 -1.65
N ALA A 81 1.52 -12.39 -1.95
CA ALA A 81 0.91 -13.36 -1.05
C ALA A 81 0.40 -14.52 -1.87
N ARG A 82 0.55 -15.75 -1.33
CA ARG A 82 0.11 -16.98 -2.04
C ARG A 82 0.64 -17.08 -3.47
N GLY A 83 1.86 -16.59 -3.71
CA GLY A 83 2.52 -16.64 -5.03
C GLY A 83 2.05 -15.59 -6.05
N GLN A 84 1.18 -14.65 -5.68
CA GLN A 84 0.71 -13.57 -6.57
C GLN A 84 1.00 -12.19 -5.99
N SER A 85 1.24 -11.21 -6.86
CA SER A 85 1.33 -9.80 -6.44
C SER A 85 -0.06 -9.33 -6.00
N VAL A 86 -0.17 -8.92 -4.73
CA VAL A 86 -1.41 -8.43 -4.14
C VAL A 86 -1.41 -6.92 -3.98
N GLY A 87 -0.27 -6.24 -4.10
CA GLY A 87 -0.23 -4.80 -3.87
C GLY A 87 1.17 -4.20 -3.82
N LYS A 88 1.24 -2.90 -3.52
CA LYS A 88 2.49 -2.14 -3.42
C LYS A 88 2.45 -1.20 -2.22
N LEU A 89 3.61 -0.99 -1.60
CA LEU A 89 3.81 0.04 -0.61
C LEU A 89 5.05 0.86 -0.94
N GLY A 90 5.05 2.13 -0.57
CA GLY A 90 6.22 2.96 -0.77
C GLY A 90 6.03 4.42 -0.39
N VAL A 91 7.13 5.14 -0.41
CA VAL A 91 7.15 6.59 -0.28
C VAL A 91 6.91 7.20 -1.65
N LEU A 92 5.95 8.11 -1.77
CA LEU A 92 5.65 8.79 -3.03
C LEU A 92 6.82 9.69 -3.46
N HIS A 93 7.05 9.78 -4.77
CA HIS A 93 8.04 10.69 -5.31
C HIS A 93 7.62 12.16 -5.06
N PRO A 94 8.55 13.07 -4.70
CA PRO A 94 8.26 14.49 -4.49
C PRO A 94 7.51 15.15 -5.65
N ASP A 95 7.78 14.74 -6.90
CA ASP A 95 7.06 15.25 -8.07
C ASP A 95 5.57 14.92 -8.04
N VAL A 96 5.20 13.74 -7.54
CA VAL A 96 3.80 13.33 -7.37
C VAL A 96 3.18 14.18 -6.27
N ILE A 97 3.83 14.27 -5.12
CA ILE A 97 3.39 15.07 -3.97
C ILE A 97 3.12 16.53 -4.39
N THR A 98 4.03 17.13 -5.15
CA THR A 98 3.93 18.51 -5.64
C THR A 98 2.78 18.68 -6.62
N LYS A 99 2.55 17.71 -7.52
CA LYS A 99 1.41 17.70 -8.45
C LYS A 99 0.06 17.62 -7.74
N PHE A 100 0.01 17.03 -6.55
CA PHE A 100 -1.17 16.97 -5.69
C PHE A 100 -1.25 18.16 -4.70
N GLU A 101 -0.40 19.19 -4.86
CA GLU A 101 -0.34 20.38 -4.01
C GLU A 101 -0.08 20.05 -2.53
N LEU A 102 0.60 18.93 -2.28
CA LEU A 102 1.01 18.50 -0.96
C LEU A 102 2.41 19.04 -0.63
N THR A 103 2.66 19.32 0.64
CA THR A 103 3.88 19.98 1.14
C THR A 103 4.75 19.08 2.01
N MET A 104 4.24 17.93 2.44
CA MET A 104 4.95 16.98 3.30
C MET A 104 5.19 15.64 2.60
N PRO A 105 6.21 14.87 3.00
CA PRO A 105 6.41 13.54 2.46
C PRO A 105 5.24 12.62 2.78
N CYS A 106 5.00 11.68 1.86
CA CYS A 106 3.82 10.84 1.88
C CYS A 106 4.20 9.39 1.59
N SER A 107 3.73 8.45 2.40
CA SER A 107 3.80 7.02 2.10
C SER A 107 2.42 6.46 1.80
N SER A 108 2.34 5.55 0.85
CA SER A 108 1.10 4.86 0.49
C SER A 108 1.26 3.35 0.59
N LEU A 109 0.15 2.71 0.92
CA LEU A 109 -0.08 1.27 0.86
C LEU A 109 -1.30 1.04 -0.01
N GLU A 110 -1.18 0.10 -0.93
CA GLU A 110 -2.31 -0.41 -1.69
C GLU A 110 -2.22 -1.94 -1.72
N ILE A 111 -3.27 -2.62 -1.29
CA ILE A 111 -3.40 -4.08 -1.38
C ILE A 111 -4.79 -4.48 -1.86
N ASN A 112 -4.84 -5.44 -2.77
CA ASN A 112 -6.06 -6.12 -3.16
C ASN A 112 -6.38 -7.20 -2.13
N ILE A 113 -7.44 -6.98 -1.36
CA ILE A 113 -7.92 -7.93 -0.36
C ILE A 113 -8.86 -9.00 -0.95
N GLY A 114 -9.26 -8.86 -2.21
CA GLY A 114 -10.15 -9.79 -2.91
C GLY A 114 -9.71 -11.25 -2.82
N PRO A 115 -8.42 -11.60 -2.99
CA PRO A 115 -7.96 -12.99 -2.89
C PRO A 115 -7.91 -13.60 -1.49
N PHE A 116 -8.14 -12.81 -0.44
CA PHE A 116 -8.10 -13.26 0.96
C PHE A 116 -9.49 -13.42 1.60
N LEU A 117 -10.53 -13.00 0.88
CA LEU A 117 -11.94 -13.12 1.26
C LEU A 117 -12.57 -14.32 0.55
#